data_AF-A0A1W9RV56-F1
#
_entry.id   AF-A0A1W9RV56-F1
#
_cell.length_a   1.000
_cell.length_b   1.000
_cell.length_c   1.000
_cell.angle_alpha   90.00
_cell.angle_beta   90.00
_cell.angle_gamma   90.00
#
_symmetry.space_group_name_H-M   'P 1'
#
loop_
_entity.id
_entity.type
_entity.pdbx_description
1 polymer ?
#
loop_
_entity_poly.entity_id
_entity_poly.type
_entity_poly.pdbx_seq_one_letter_code
_entity_poly.pdbx_strand_id
1 'polypeptide(L)'
;MKDVDCVSYDNLGRLFSGSPRFVPATVLAVLKILDYYRIPVSGREVLVVGRSLTVGKPLASMLSIRGGDLGDATVTLAHSKSRNLNILLSRADVVISAVGKPHLVTGEHIKEGSVVIDVGTNYVDGRLIGD
;
A
#
# COMPACT_ATOMS: atom_id res chain seq x y z
N MET A 1 -18.66 14.42 -13.54
CA MET A 1 -17.31 13.84 -13.72
C MET A 1 -17.38 12.37 -13.29
N LYS A 2 -16.87 11.41 -14.10
CA LYS A 2 -17.08 9.95 -13.98
C LYS A 2 -15.76 9.17 -13.68
N ASP A 3 -14.84 9.78 -12.95
CA ASP A 3 -13.50 9.22 -12.69
C ASP A 3 -13.47 8.46 -11.35
N VAL A 4 -14.03 7.25 -11.36
CA VAL A 4 -14.13 6.39 -10.16
C VAL A 4 -12.79 5.80 -9.72
N ASP A 5 -11.82 5.72 -10.65
CA ASP A 5 -10.47 5.24 -10.37
C ASP A 5 -9.56 6.33 -9.79
N CYS A 6 -10.06 7.56 -9.65
CA CYS A 6 -9.34 8.67 -9.04
C CYS A 6 -8.00 8.96 -9.74
N VAL A 7 -7.98 8.97 -11.08
CA VAL A 7 -6.74 9.20 -11.87
C VAL A 7 -6.63 10.59 -12.45
N SER A 8 -7.71 11.38 -12.44
CA SER A 8 -7.66 12.79 -12.85
C SER A 8 -6.94 13.65 -11.82
N TYR A 9 -6.29 14.73 -12.27
CA TYR A 9 -5.53 15.61 -11.40
C TYR A 9 -6.38 16.24 -10.27
N ASP A 10 -7.65 16.56 -10.52
CA ASP A 10 -8.56 17.08 -9.47
C ASP A 10 -8.80 16.03 -8.38
N ASN A 11 -9.16 14.80 -8.78
CA ASN A 11 -9.42 13.72 -7.82
C ASN A 11 -8.15 13.30 -7.07
N LEU A 12 -7.00 13.22 -7.75
CA LEU A 12 -5.72 12.97 -7.10
C LEU A 12 -5.39 14.09 -6.10
N GLY A 13 -5.52 15.35 -6.48
CA GLY A 13 -5.27 16.48 -5.58
C GLY A 13 -6.14 16.43 -4.32
N ARG A 14 -7.42 16.07 -4.48
CA ARG A 14 -8.35 15.82 -3.36
C ARG A 14 -7.94 14.66 -2.48
N LEU A 15 -7.50 13.55 -3.07
CA LEU A 15 -7.01 12.39 -2.32
C LEU A 15 -5.77 12.76 -1.51
N PHE A 16 -4.79 13.43 -2.12
CA PHE A 16 -3.57 13.86 -1.44
C PHE A 16 -3.84 14.90 -0.34
N SER A 17 -4.88 15.73 -0.47
CA SER A 17 -5.28 16.67 0.59
C SER A 17 -6.14 16.03 1.69
N GLY A 18 -6.44 14.73 1.59
CA GLY A 18 -7.26 14.00 2.55
C GLY A 18 -8.76 14.27 2.47
N SER A 19 -9.22 14.79 1.34
CA SER A 19 -10.64 15.00 1.05
C SER A 19 -11.07 14.33 -0.27
N PRO A 20 -10.77 13.02 -0.47
CA PRO A 20 -11.03 12.33 -1.72
C PRO A 20 -12.53 12.34 -2.07
N ARG A 21 -12.84 12.60 -3.35
CA ARG A 21 -14.19 12.34 -3.88
C ARG A 21 -14.40 10.86 -4.18
N PHE A 22 -13.37 10.23 -4.72
CA PHE A 22 -13.29 8.80 -5.00
C PHE A 22 -11.97 8.28 -4.43
N VAL A 23 -11.98 7.01 -4.02
CA VAL A 23 -10.77 6.29 -3.61
C VAL A 23 -10.62 5.12 -4.59
N PRO A 24 -9.44 4.88 -5.18
CA PRO A 24 -9.24 3.76 -6.08
C PRO A 24 -9.66 2.44 -5.42
N ALA A 25 -10.31 1.55 -6.17
CA ALA A 25 -10.94 0.35 -5.60
C ALA A 25 -9.95 -0.51 -4.79
N THR A 26 -8.74 -0.73 -5.31
CA THR A 26 -7.70 -1.51 -4.63
C THR A 26 -7.22 -0.83 -3.34
N VAL A 27 -7.07 0.50 -3.36
CA VAL A 27 -6.69 1.28 -2.16
C VAL A 27 -7.77 1.13 -1.10
N LEU A 28 -9.03 1.30 -1.49
CA LEU A 28 -10.17 1.16 -0.59
C LEU A 28 -10.25 -0.26 -0.02
N ALA A 29 -9.98 -1.29 -0.83
CA ALA A 29 -9.96 -2.67 -0.38
C ALA A 29 -8.89 -2.92 0.70
N VAL A 30 -7.66 -2.43 0.49
CA VAL A 30 -6.58 -2.55 1.49
C VAL A 30 -6.97 -1.85 2.79
N LEU A 31 -7.50 -0.63 2.72
CA LEU A 31 -7.97 0.08 3.91
C LEU A 31 -9.09 -0.69 4.61
N LYS A 32 -10.07 -1.20 3.88
CA LYS A 32 -11.16 -1.99 4.47
C LYS A 32 -10.70 -3.31 5.10
N ILE A 33 -9.68 -3.95 4.55
CA ILE A 33 -9.06 -5.13 5.15
C ILE A 33 -8.41 -4.76 6.49
N LEU A 34 -7.62 -3.68 6.52
CA LEU A 34 -6.97 -3.20 7.76
C LEU A 34 -8.01 -2.87 8.85
N ASP A 35 -9.08 -2.16 8.48
CA ASP A 35 -10.20 -1.81 9.37
C ASP A 35 -10.92 -3.06 9.90
N TYR A 36 -11.31 -3.97 9.01
CA TYR A 36 -12.06 -5.17 9.35
C TYR A 36 -11.29 -6.07 10.34
N TYR A 37 -9.99 -6.26 10.12
CA TYR A 37 -9.14 -7.04 11.01
C TYR A 37 -8.61 -6.23 12.20
N ARG A 38 -9.01 -4.95 12.32
CA ARG A 38 -8.58 -4.03 13.38
C ARG A 38 -7.07 -3.95 13.50
N ILE A 39 -6.38 -3.92 12.37
CA ILE A 39 -4.93 -3.75 12.30
C ILE A 39 -4.62 -2.27 12.49
N PRO A 40 -4.02 -1.85 13.61
CA PRO A 40 -3.75 -0.45 13.83
C PRO A 40 -2.56 -0.02 12.94
N VAL A 41 -2.70 1.15 12.32
CA VAL A 41 -1.66 1.76 11.48
C VAL A 41 -1.11 3.06 12.06
N SER A 42 -1.88 3.73 12.92
CA SER A 42 -1.47 4.98 13.57
C SER A 42 -0.17 4.78 14.36
N GLY A 43 0.82 5.62 14.09
CA GLY A 43 2.15 5.59 14.70
C GLY A 43 3.04 4.42 14.26
N ARG A 44 2.56 3.50 13.41
CA ARG A 44 3.31 2.33 12.97
C ARG A 44 4.15 2.59 11.71
N GLU A 45 5.17 1.78 11.50
CA GLU A 45 5.95 1.78 10.27
C GLU A 45 5.23 0.94 9.21
N VAL A 46 4.68 1.61 8.20
CA VAL A 46 4.02 0.97 7.06
C VAL A 46 4.91 1.09 5.82
N LEU A 47 5.32 -0.05 5.27
CA LEU A 47 6.07 -0.11 4.02
C LEU A 47 5.11 -0.43 2.88
N VAL A 48 4.95 0.51 1.95
CA VAL A 48 4.26 0.28 0.68
C VAL A 48 5.32 0.03 -0.39
N VAL A 49 5.36 -1.17 -0.96
CA VAL A 49 6.27 -1.53 -2.05
C VAL A 49 5.48 -1.44 -3.35
N GLY A 50 5.82 -0.50 -4.22
CA GLY A 50 5.07 -0.21 -5.43
C GLY A 50 4.53 1.22 -5.43
N ARG A 51 4.58 1.88 -6.59
CA ARG A 51 4.34 3.34 -6.71
C ARG A 51 3.48 3.72 -7.92
N SER A 52 2.56 2.84 -8.29
CA SER A 52 1.55 3.11 -9.32
C SER A 52 0.65 4.27 -8.90
N LEU A 53 -0.01 4.90 -9.88
CA LEU A 53 -0.96 5.99 -9.63
C LEU A 53 -2.29 5.50 -9.07
N THR A 54 -2.61 4.21 -9.24
CA THR A 54 -3.90 3.61 -8.85
C THR A 54 -3.82 2.82 -7.54
N VAL A 55 -2.63 2.47 -7.06
CA VAL A 55 -2.46 1.68 -5.83
C VAL A 55 -1.42 2.30 -4.90
N GLY A 56 -0.14 2.16 -5.21
CA GLY A 56 0.93 2.42 -4.24
C GLY A 56 1.00 3.87 -3.73
N LYS A 57 1.03 4.85 -4.65
CA LYS A 57 1.04 6.27 -4.27
C LYS A 57 -0.21 6.72 -3.53
N PRO A 58 -1.44 6.46 -4.03
CA PRO A 58 -2.64 6.87 -3.32
C PRO A 58 -2.79 6.16 -1.96
N LEU A 59 -2.44 4.88 -1.87
CA LEU A 59 -2.46 4.14 -0.61
C LEU A 59 -1.49 4.72 0.42
N ALA A 60 -0.26 5.01 0.01
CA ALA A 60 0.73 5.63 0.88
C ALA A 60 0.26 6.99 1.40
N SER A 61 -0.34 7.81 0.52
CA SER A 61 -0.92 9.09 0.91
C SER A 61 -2.04 8.91 1.94
N MET A 62 -2.99 8.00 1.68
CA MET A 62 -4.14 7.79 2.55
C MET A 62 -3.74 7.37 3.97
N LEU A 63 -2.79 6.43 4.07
CA LEU A 63 -2.29 5.92 5.35
C LEU A 63 -1.54 6.99 6.17
N SER A 64 -0.98 8.02 5.50
CA SER A 64 -0.27 9.12 6.17
C SER A 64 -1.14 10.30 6.59
N ILE A 65 -2.42 10.34 6.19
CA ILE A 65 -3.31 11.47 6.53
C ILE A 65 -3.51 11.56 8.03
N ARG A 66 -3.52 12.79 8.55
CA ARG A 66 -3.76 13.07 9.97
C ARG A 66 -5.21 12.82 10.37
N GLY A 67 -5.43 12.09 11.47
CA GLY A 67 -6.70 12.04 12.19
C GLY A 67 -7.82 11.26 11.49
N GLY A 68 -7.49 10.37 10.55
CA GLY A 68 -8.42 9.43 9.95
C GLY A 68 -8.44 8.08 10.69
N ASP A 69 -9.53 7.31 10.57
CA ASP A 69 -9.66 5.98 11.18
C ASP A 69 -8.53 5.01 10.79
N LEU A 70 -7.96 5.19 9.61
CA LEU A 70 -6.77 4.50 9.09
C LEU A 70 -5.73 5.48 8.55
N GLY A 71 -5.29 6.39 9.42
CA GLY A 71 -4.28 7.41 9.15
C GLY A 71 -3.12 7.40 10.15
N ASP A 72 -2.34 8.48 10.13
CA ASP A 72 -1.21 8.73 11.04
C ASP A 72 -0.10 7.66 11.02
N ALA A 73 -0.01 6.86 9.95
CA ALA A 73 1.09 5.92 9.78
C ALA A 73 2.39 6.63 9.37
N THR A 74 3.53 6.11 9.83
CA THR A 74 4.83 6.44 9.25
C THR A 74 5.02 5.60 8.00
N VAL A 75 4.76 6.21 6.83
CA VAL A 75 4.75 5.46 5.56
C VAL A 75 6.08 5.61 4.81
N THR A 76 6.69 4.47 4.46
CA THR A 76 7.79 4.42 3.50
C THR A 76 7.28 3.90 2.16
N LEU A 77 7.47 4.67 1.08
CA LEU A 77 7.16 4.25 -0.29
C LEU A 77 8.42 3.69 -0.96
N ALA A 78 8.47 2.38 -1.16
CA ALA A 78 9.56 1.68 -1.83
C ALA A 78 9.17 1.18 -3.23
N HIS A 79 10.16 0.75 -4.00
CA HIS A 79 9.98 0.23 -5.35
C HIS A 79 11.20 -0.59 -5.79
N SER A 80 11.16 -1.15 -7.01
CA SER A 80 12.23 -1.96 -7.62
C SER A 80 13.61 -1.29 -7.76
N LYS A 81 13.73 0.01 -7.43
CA LYS A 81 15.00 0.77 -7.43
C LYS A 81 15.37 1.28 -6.04
N SER A 82 14.58 0.97 -5.01
CA SER A 82 14.89 1.30 -3.63
C SER A 82 16.10 0.49 -3.19
N ARG A 83 17.13 1.17 -2.70
CA ARG A 83 18.28 0.50 -2.09
C ARG A 83 17.87 -0.08 -0.74
N ASN A 84 18.48 -1.20 -0.37
CA ASN A 84 18.29 -1.85 0.93
C ASN A 84 16.83 -2.18 1.24
N LEU A 85 16.05 -2.65 0.25
CA LEU A 85 14.65 -3.03 0.44
C LEU A 85 14.49 -4.02 1.62
N ASN A 86 15.43 -4.94 1.79
CA ASN A 86 15.45 -5.91 2.88
C ASN A 86 15.49 -5.25 4.27
N ILE A 87 16.20 -4.12 4.41
CA ILE A 87 16.27 -3.35 5.68
C ILE A 87 14.94 -2.61 5.95
N LEU A 88 14.22 -2.24 4.89
CA LEU A 88 12.88 -1.64 5.02
C LEU A 88 11.85 -2.72 5.39
N LEU A 89 11.95 -3.91 4.80
CA LEU A 89 11.08 -5.04 5.12
C LEU A 89 11.23 -5.49 6.59
N SER A 90 12.46 -5.48 7.11
CA SER A 90 12.76 -5.98 8.47
C SER A 90 12.40 -5.02 9.61
N ARG A 91 12.00 -3.78 9.29
CA ARG A 91 11.52 -2.80 10.29
C ARG A 91 10.00 -2.63 10.29
N ALA A 92 9.37 -2.84 9.13
CA ALA A 92 7.98 -2.49 8.90
C ALA A 92 7.03 -3.35 9.75
N ASP A 93 6.11 -2.71 10.45
CA ASP A 93 5.02 -3.40 11.18
C ASP A 93 3.93 -3.89 10.22
N VAL A 94 3.75 -3.17 9.12
CA VAL A 94 2.83 -3.54 8.03
C VAL A 94 3.56 -3.42 6.70
N VAL A 95 3.54 -4.49 5.90
CA VAL A 95 4.08 -4.51 4.54
C VAL A 95 2.92 -4.64 3.56
N ILE A 96 2.84 -3.74 2.60
CA ILE A 96 1.86 -3.79 1.51
C ILE A 96 2.62 -3.89 0.20
N SER A 97 2.55 -5.05 -0.46
CA SER A 97 3.19 -5.29 -1.76
C SER A 97 2.20 -5.02 -2.89
N ALA A 98 2.54 -4.11 -3.80
CA ALA A 98 1.72 -3.66 -4.92
C ALA A 98 2.61 -3.34 -6.16
N VAL A 99 3.54 -4.24 -6.46
CA VAL A 99 4.55 -4.08 -7.52
C VAL A 99 4.21 -4.79 -8.82
N GLY A 100 3.35 -5.83 -8.79
CA GLY A 100 3.06 -6.65 -9.97
C GLY A 100 4.31 -7.35 -10.50
N LYS A 101 5.18 -7.80 -9.60
CA LYS A 101 6.42 -8.50 -9.93
C LYS A 101 6.67 -9.58 -8.89
N PRO A 102 6.55 -10.87 -9.25
CA PRO A 102 6.80 -11.97 -8.34
C PRO A 102 8.16 -11.93 -7.68
N HIS A 103 8.20 -12.38 -6.43
CA HIS A 103 9.41 -12.60 -5.64
C HIS A 103 10.23 -11.33 -5.37
N LEU A 104 9.65 -10.14 -5.55
CA LEU A 104 10.34 -8.91 -5.15
C LEU A 104 10.30 -8.74 -3.63
N VAL A 105 9.22 -9.18 -3.00
CA VAL A 105 9.07 -9.20 -1.54
C VAL A 105 9.14 -10.66 -1.09
N THR A 106 10.21 -11.02 -0.39
CA THR A 106 10.41 -12.37 0.15
C THR A 106 10.20 -12.38 1.66
N GLY A 107 9.62 -13.47 2.17
CA GLY A 107 9.31 -13.60 3.60
C GLY A 107 10.54 -13.56 4.51
N GLU A 108 11.72 -13.93 4.01
CA GLU A 108 12.97 -13.99 4.79
C GLU A 108 13.39 -12.63 5.39
N HIS A 109 12.94 -11.53 4.80
CA HIS A 109 13.28 -10.18 5.25
C HIS A 109 12.14 -9.49 6.00
N ILE A 110 10.99 -10.14 6.14
CA ILE A 110 9.84 -9.58 6.84
C ILE A 110 10.03 -9.79 8.34
N LYS A 111 9.81 -8.73 9.11
CA LYS A 111 9.84 -8.77 10.57
C LYS A 111 8.79 -9.75 11.12
N GLU A 112 9.19 -10.53 12.12
CA GLU A 112 8.28 -11.44 12.82
C GLU A 112 7.13 -10.66 13.47
N GLY A 113 5.89 -11.16 13.30
CA GLY A 113 4.68 -10.48 13.77
C GLY A 113 4.19 -9.32 12.89
N SER A 114 4.84 -9.03 11.77
CA SER A 114 4.34 -8.03 10.81
C SER A 114 3.10 -8.50 10.07
N VAL A 115 2.24 -7.55 9.74
CA VAL A 115 1.07 -7.79 8.88
C VAL A 115 1.49 -7.62 7.42
N VAL A 116 1.17 -8.59 6.57
CA VAL A 116 1.48 -8.55 5.14
C VAL A 116 0.20 -8.52 4.33
N ILE A 117 0.08 -7.56 3.43
CA ILE A 117 -0.98 -7.48 2.43
C ILE A 117 -0.34 -7.55 1.05
N ASP A 118 -0.53 -8.68 0.38
CA ASP A 118 -0.10 -8.87 -1.00
C ASP A 118 -1.24 -8.48 -1.94
N VAL A 119 -1.04 -7.38 -2.68
CA VAL A 119 -1.98 -6.86 -3.68
C VAL A 119 -1.63 -7.39 -5.07
N GLY A 120 -0.45 -7.98 -5.24
CA GLY A 120 0.06 -8.49 -6.49
C GLY A 120 -0.82 -9.59 -7.09
N THR A 121 -1.05 -9.50 -8.40
CA THR A 121 -1.67 -10.57 -9.17
C THR A 121 -0.81 -10.84 -10.40
N ASN A 122 -0.01 -11.89 -10.33
CA ASN A 122 0.96 -12.25 -11.36
C ASN A 122 0.66 -13.64 -11.91
N TYR A 123 0.85 -13.85 -13.21
CA TYR A 123 0.74 -15.17 -13.83
C TYR A 123 2.13 -15.71 -14.16
N VAL A 124 2.50 -16.83 -13.54
CA VAL A 124 3.77 -17.54 -13.80
C VAL A 124 3.45 -19.00 -14.02
N ASP A 125 3.94 -19.56 -15.13
CA ASP A 125 3.75 -20.97 -15.52
C ASP A 125 2.29 -21.44 -15.44
N GLY A 126 1.36 -20.59 -15.87
CA GLY A 126 -0.08 -20.87 -15.87
C GLY A 126 -0.76 -20.81 -14.50
N ARG A 127 -0.04 -20.36 -13.45
CA ARG A 127 -0.56 -20.20 -12.08
C ARG A 127 -0.62 -18.73 -11.69
N LEU A 128 -1.68 -18.36 -10.98
CA LEU A 128 -1.81 -17.05 -10.35
C LEU A 128 -1.00 -17.07 -9.03
N ILE A 129 -0.08 -16.12 -8.88
CA ILE A 129 0.75 -15.93 -7.70
C ILE A 129 0.78 -14.44 -7.30
N GLY A 130 1.16 -14.17 -6.05
CA GLY A 130 1.37 -12.83 -5.52
C GLY A 130 2.68 -12.18 -5.99
N ASP A 131 3.09 -11.10 -5.33
CA ASP A 131 4.34 -10.35 -5.58
C ASP A 131 5.61 -10.97 -4.96
#